data_AF-A0A378XVU4-F1
#
_entry.id   AF-A0A378XVU4-F1
#
_cell.length_a   1.000
_cell.length_b   1.000
_cell.length_c   1.000
_cell.angle_alpha   90.00
_cell.angle_beta   90.00
_cell.angle_gamma   90.00
#
_symmetry.space_group_name_H-M   'P 1'
#
loop_
_entity.id
_entity.type
_entity.pdbx_description
1 polymer ?
#
loop_
_entity_poly.entity_id
_entity_poly.type
_entity_poly.pdbx_seq_one_letter_code
_entity_poly.pdbx_strand_id
1 'polypeptide(L)'
;MSVKPRFAFLSSDGILHLHDEEHAAQHGKHVQTSLTDDESGFPVIEGQGVVYYAREDKAYIHGNKSKGKLIATPPVLKQLAAELL
;
A
#
# COMPACT_ATOMS: atom_id res chain seq x y z
N MET A 1 22.85 -3.80 -3.98
CA MET A 1 21.81 -2.94 -4.58
C MET A 1 21.10 -2.25 -3.43
N SER A 2 21.30 -0.95 -3.24
CA SER A 2 20.63 -0.21 -2.15
C SER A 2 19.15 -0.14 -2.46
N VAL A 3 18.37 -1.03 -1.85
CA VAL A 3 16.91 -0.92 -1.84
C VAL A 3 16.62 0.37 -1.10
N LYS A 4 16.23 1.42 -1.82
CA LYS A 4 15.80 2.67 -1.19
C LYS A 4 14.65 2.34 -0.24
N PRO A 5 14.65 2.92 0.98
CA PRO A 5 13.55 2.69 1.92
C PRO A 5 12.23 3.10 1.25
N ARG A 6 11.23 2.24 1.37
CA ARG A 6 9.87 2.51 0.89
C ARG A 6 9.04 2.98 2.08
N PHE A 7 8.16 3.93 1.83
CA PHE A 7 7.28 4.51 2.83
C PHE A 7 5.84 4.26 2.40
N ALA A 8 5.09 3.62 3.28
CA ALA A 8 3.66 3.44 3.13
C ALA A 8 2.94 4.72 3.51
N PHE A 9 1.96 5.12 2.71
CA PHE A 9 1.08 6.25 2.99
C PHE A 9 -0.33 5.96 2.47
N LEU A 10 -1.32 6.67 2.98
CA LEU A 10 -2.68 6.61 2.48
C LEU A 10 -2.91 7.77 1.51
N SER A 11 -3.36 7.44 0.30
CA SER A 11 -3.90 8.43 -0.62
C SER A 11 -5.21 9.01 -0.09
N SER A 12 -5.68 10.14 -0.62
CA SER A 12 -6.91 10.81 -0.19
C SER A 12 -8.17 9.92 -0.28
N ASP A 13 -8.16 8.93 -1.16
CA ASP A 13 -9.22 7.91 -1.29
C ASP A 13 -9.17 6.82 -0.18
N GLY A 14 -8.13 6.83 0.66
CA GLY A 14 -7.89 5.81 1.70
C GLY A 14 -7.24 4.53 1.16
N ILE A 15 -6.55 4.62 0.03
CA ILE A 15 -5.81 3.51 -0.59
C ILE A 15 -4.36 3.56 -0.12
N LEU A 16 -3.81 2.41 0.28
CA LEU A 16 -2.42 2.28 0.70
C LEU A 16 -1.49 2.16 -0.51
N HIS A 17 -0.52 3.08 -0.59
CA HIS A 17 0.53 3.13 -1.60
C HIS A 17 1.90 3.12 -0.93
N LEU A 18 2.93 2.71 -1.68
CA LEU A 18 4.32 2.85 -1.28
C LEU A 18 5.04 3.77 -2.24
N HIS A 19 5.86 4.66 -1.70
CA HIS A 19 6.77 5.50 -2.50
C HIS A 19 8.03 5.82 -1.68
N ASP A 20 8.95 6.59 -2.24
CA ASP A 20 9.97 7.27 -1.45
C ASP A 20 9.37 8.28 -0.45
N GLU A 21 10.17 8.65 0.54
CA GLU A 21 9.80 9.55 1.63
C GLU A 21 9.28 10.90 1.14
N GLU A 22 9.92 11.48 0.11
CA GLU A 22 9.58 12.81 -0.40
C GLU A 22 8.16 12.85 -0.99
N HIS A 23 7.77 11.80 -1.72
CA HIS A 23 6.39 11.66 -2.18
C HIS A 23 5.43 11.31 -1.05
N ALA A 24 5.79 10.36 -0.17
CA ALA A 24 4.92 9.95 0.93
C ALA A 24 4.60 11.12 1.88
N ALA A 25 5.56 12.01 2.12
CA ALA A 25 5.40 13.22 2.93
C ALA A 25 4.40 14.22 2.34
N GLN A 26 4.22 14.26 1.00
CA GLN A 26 3.21 15.11 0.37
C GLN A 26 1.78 14.66 0.68
N HIS A 27 1.59 13.39 1.05
CA HIS A 27 0.30 12.82 1.44
C HIS A 27 0.06 12.87 2.96
N GLY A 28 0.99 13.46 3.72
CA GLY A 28 0.88 13.64 5.17
C GLY A 28 1.53 12.51 5.96
N LYS A 29 0.71 11.72 6.68
CA LYS A 29 1.21 10.64 7.54
C LYS A 29 1.77 9.51 6.67
N HIS A 30 3.00 9.10 6.96
CA HIS A 30 3.72 8.05 6.25
C HIS A 30 4.54 7.22 7.24
N VAL A 31 4.77 5.94 6.92
CA VAL A 31 5.49 4.98 7.76
C VAL A 31 6.49 4.21 6.91
N GLN A 32 7.73 4.11 7.37
CA GLN A 32 8.75 3.32 6.67
C GLN A 32 8.36 1.83 6.68
N THR A 33 8.47 1.17 5.54
CA THR A 33 8.18 -0.24 5.37
C THR A 33 9.30 -0.96 4.62
N SER A 34 9.38 -2.27 4.84
CA SER A 34 10.26 -3.17 4.09
C SER A 34 9.54 -3.82 2.90
N LEU A 35 8.27 -3.48 2.67
CA LEU A 35 7.54 -3.94 1.49
C LEU A 35 8.11 -3.32 0.22
N THR A 36 8.06 -4.10 -0.85
CA THR A 36 8.32 -3.63 -2.21
C THR A 36 7.02 -3.21 -2.86
N ASP A 37 7.05 -2.18 -3.71
CA ASP A 37 5.96 -1.84 -4.62
C ASP A 37 6.18 -2.34 -6.04
N ASP A 38 5.07 -2.43 -6.74
CA ASP A 38 5.00 -2.63 -8.19
C ASP A 38 5.25 -1.30 -8.94
N GLU A 39 5.36 -1.34 -10.27
CA GLU A 39 5.54 -0.14 -11.11
C GLU A 39 4.47 0.95 -10.91
N SER A 40 3.30 0.57 -10.39
CA SER A 40 2.20 1.48 -10.06
C SER A 40 2.26 2.06 -8.62
N GLY A 41 3.26 1.72 -7.82
CA GLY A 41 3.39 2.18 -6.42
C GLY A 41 2.45 1.48 -5.44
N PHE A 42 1.93 0.30 -5.79
CA PHE A 42 1.13 -0.54 -4.89
C PHE A 42 2.00 -1.58 -4.18
N PRO A 43 1.76 -1.87 -2.89
CA PRO A 43 2.50 -2.88 -2.17
C PRO A 43 2.37 -4.25 -2.83
N VAL A 44 3.50 -4.93 -2.99
CA VAL A 44 3.60 -6.28 -3.54
C VAL A 44 3.62 -7.27 -2.39
N ILE A 45 2.64 -8.17 -2.37
CA ILE A 45 2.55 -9.26 -1.41
C ILE A 45 2.61 -10.57 -2.19
N GLU A 46 3.55 -11.46 -1.82
CA GLU A 46 3.77 -12.74 -2.50
C GLU A 46 3.97 -12.61 -4.03
N GLY A 47 4.59 -11.52 -4.48
CA GLY A 47 4.86 -11.25 -5.90
C GLY A 47 3.68 -10.67 -6.67
N GLN A 48 2.57 -10.32 -6.00
CA GLN A 48 1.40 -9.70 -6.62
C GLN A 48 1.19 -8.28 -6.08
N GLY A 49 1.00 -7.30 -6.97
CA GLY A 49 0.57 -5.96 -6.58
C GLY A 49 -0.82 -5.98 -5.95
N VAL A 50 -0.92 -5.48 -4.71
CA VAL A 50 -2.14 -5.46 -3.91
C VAL A 50 -2.65 -4.03 -3.74
N VAL A 51 -3.89 -3.79 -4.17
CA VAL A 51 -4.62 -2.55 -3.91
C VAL A 51 -5.39 -2.72 -2.61
N TYR A 52 -4.94 -2.07 -1.54
CA TYR A 52 -5.58 -2.13 -0.22
C TYR A 52 -6.33 -0.85 0.12
N TYR A 53 -7.62 -1.00 0.43
CA TYR A 53 -8.51 0.08 0.86
C TYR A 53 -8.64 0.06 2.38
N ALA A 54 -7.88 0.93 3.05
CA ALA A 54 -7.78 0.97 4.52
C ALA A 54 -9.14 1.20 5.21
N ARG A 55 -9.99 2.07 4.63
CA ARG A 55 -11.32 2.39 5.18
C ARG A 55 -12.33 1.25 5.04
N GLU A 56 -12.15 0.39 4.04
CA GLU A 56 -13.04 -0.75 3.80
C GLU A 56 -12.49 -2.07 4.36
N ASP A 57 -11.23 -2.08 4.82
CA ASP A 57 -10.46 -3.28 5.16
C ASP A 57 -10.46 -4.34 4.05
N LYS A 58 -10.41 -3.91 2.78
CA LYS A 58 -10.45 -4.80 1.61
C LYS A 58 -9.19 -4.70 0.75
N ALA A 59 -8.64 -5.85 0.38
CA ALA A 59 -7.49 -5.97 -0.49
C ALA A 59 -7.87 -6.63 -1.83
N TYR A 60 -7.35 -6.10 -2.92
CA TYR A 60 -7.60 -6.59 -4.27
C TYR A 60 -6.28 -6.83 -5.00
N ILE A 61 -6.21 -7.88 -5.81
CA ILE A 61 -5.09 -8.15 -6.73
C ILE A 61 -5.57 -8.11 -8.18
N HIS A 62 -4.63 -7.92 -9.11
CA HIS A 62 -4.91 -7.84 -10.55
C HIS A 62 -5.94 -6.76 -10.93
N GLY A 63 -6.00 -5.69 -10.14
CA GLY A 63 -6.91 -4.57 -10.34
C GLY A 63 -7.43 -3.98 -9.03
N ASN A 64 -8.33 -3.01 -9.16
CA ASN A 64 -8.98 -2.32 -8.06
C ASN A 64 -10.34 -2.96 -7.70
N LYS A 65 -11.14 -2.33 -6.83
CA LYS A 65 -12.44 -2.86 -6.39
C LYS A 65 -13.44 -3.22 -7.50
N SER A 66 -13.29 -2.65 -8.71
CA SER A 66 -14.21 -2.88 -9.83
C SER A 66 -13.75 -3.97 -10.81
N LYS A 67 -12.44 -4.21 -10.92
CA LYS A 67 -11.86 -5.15 -11.91
C LYS A 67 -10.94 -6.22 -11.31
N GLY A 68 -10.51 -6.03 -10.08
CA GLY A 68 -9.60 -6.91 -9.37
C GLY A 68 -10.31 -8.06 -8.68
N LYS A 69 -9.51 -9.00 -8.19
CA LYS A 69 -9.97 -10.11 -7.36
C LYS A 69 -9.80 -9.76 -5.90
N LEU A 70 -10.89 -9.81 -5.14
CA LEU A 70 -10.85 -9.67 -3.68
C LEU A 70 -10.04 -10.81 -3.07
N ILE A 71 -9.13 -10.46 -2.16
CA ILE A 71 -8.35 -11.40 -1.36
C ILE A 71 -8.53 -11.10 0.13
N ALA A 72 -8.10 -12.04 0.97
CA ALA A 72 -7.98 -11.76 2.39
C ALA A 72 -6.94 -10.65 2.58
N THR A 73 -7.28 -9.65 3.41
CA THR A 73 -6.38 -8.53 3.69
C THR A 73 -5.12 -9.03 4.39
N PRO A 74 -3.93 -8.85 3.80
CA PRO A 74 -2.68 -9.24 4.43
C PRO A 74 -2.48 -8.47 5.74
N PRO A 75 -2.08 -9.14 6.84
CA PRO A 75 -1.98 -8.50 8.16
C PRO A 75 -0.99 -7.33 8.17
N VAL A 76 0.09 -7.42 7.38
CA VAL A 76 1.07 -6.34 7.23
C VAL A 76 0.45 -5.05 6.68
N LEU A 77 -0.45 -5.15 5.70
CA LEU A 77 -1.12 -3.97 5.13
C LEU A 77 -2.11 -3.37 6.12
N LYS A 78 -2.79 -4.22 6.89
CA LYS A 78 -3.71 -3.80 7.95
C LYS A 78 -2.99 -3.07 9.07
N GLN A 79 -1.82 -3.56 9.49
CA GLN A 79 -0.98 -2.89 10.49
C GLN A 79 -0.51 -1.52 9.99
N LEU A 80 0.03 -1.45 8.77
CA LEU A 80 0.46 -0.18 8.18
C LEU A 80 -0.69 0.81 8.07
N ALA A 81 -1.86 0.40 7.58
CA ALA A 81 -3.02 1.29 7.52
C ALA A 81 -3.50 1.74 8.89
N ALA A 82 -3.48 0.87 9.91
CA ALA A 82 -3.83 1.27 11.28
C ALA A 82 -2.86 2.33 11.84
N GLU A 83 -1.59 2.28 11.45
CA GLU A 83 -0.61 3.32 11.79
C GLU A 83 -0.79 4.60 10.97
N LEU A 84 -1.42 4.54 9.79
CA LEU A 84 -1.59 5.69 8.88
C LEU A 84 -2.95 6.39 9.00
N LEU A 85 -3.96 5.72 9.57
CA LEU A 85 -5.25 6.31 9.97
C LEU A 85 -5.08 7.21 11.20
#